data_AF-A0A150SJ94-F1
#
_entry.id   AF-A0A150SJ94-F1
#
_cell.length_a   1.000
_cell.length_b   1.000
_cell.length_c   1.000
_cell.angle_alpha   90.00
_cell.angle_beta   90.00
_cell.angle_gamma   90.00
#
_symmetry.space_group_name_H-M   'P 1'
#
loop_
_entity.id
_entity.type
_entity.pdbx_description
1 polymer ?
#
loop_
_entity_poly.entity_id
_entity_poly.type
_entity_poly.pdbx_seq_one_letter_code
_entity_poly.pdbx_strand_id
1 'polypeptide(L)'
;MKKLMGAAILVGLASAPFESGATPSRAASMSPGAESTAARLLPEVFTVYVRGTIVVNHPVPGFEPRRLPTANVYQGEPGCYMACYSHIAQGAVYSVGGDIDVMGQVRVPGRYEGRICRPTGASSSASQIAALCGRWISTCGDRCWGGGDTGGWFGIQ
;
A
#
# COMPACT_ATOMS: atom_id res chain seq x y z
N MET A 1 50.04 -20.49 16.79
CA MET A 1 51.28 -20.76 16.03
C MET A 1 51.23 -19.96 14.72
N LYS A 2 52.30 -19.19 14.45
CA LYS A 2 52.86 -18.72 13.14
C LYS A 2 51.84 -18.32 12.03
N LYS A 3 51.58 -17.06 11.66
CA LYS A 3 52.40 -15.84 11.38
C LYS A 3 53.12 -15.90 10.01
N LEU A 4 53.09 -14.75 9.32
CA LEU A 4 53.90 -14.22 8.20
C LEU A 4 53.31 -14.33 6.77
N MET A 5 53.41 -13.34 5.87
CA MET A 5 53.79 -11.91 5.91
C MET A 5 53.77 -11.34 4.47
N GLY A 6 53.69 -10.01 4.34
CA GLY A 6 54.18 -9.23 3.17
C GLY A 6 53.37 -7.93 3.00
N ALA A 7 53.67 -6.81 3.68
CA ALA A 7 54.72 -5.78 3.42
C ALA A 7 54.49 -5.04 2.08
N ALA A 8 54.51 -3.70 1.93
CA ALA A 8 55.19 -2.59 2.64
C ALA A 8 54.37 -1.28 2.49
N ILE A 9 54.24 -0.42 3.52
CA ILE A 9 55.01 0.83 3.79
C ILE A 9 55.28 1.72 2.57
N LEU A 10 54.66 2.91 2.54
CA LEU A 10 55.37 4.15 2.17
C LEU A 10 54.74 5.37 2.87
N VAL A 11 55.64 6.14 3.49
CA VAL A 11 55.45 7.39 4.22
C VAL A 11 55.39 8.54 3.22
N GLY A 12 54.53 9.53 3.48
CA GLY A 12 54.54 10.81 2.76
C GLY A 12 53.81 11.89 3.53
N LEU A 13 54.54 12.66 4.34
CA LEU A 13 54.11 13.97 4.84
C LEU A 13 54.17 14.98 3.68
N ALA A 14 53.10 15.74 3.46
CA ALA A 14 53.19 17.11 2.95
C ALA A 14 51.90 17.90 3.26
N SER A 15 52.13 19.13 3.67
CA SER A 15 51.24 20.15 4.22
C SER A 15 50.25 20.78 3.21
N ALA A 16 49.06 21.18 3.71
CA ALA A 16 48.26 22.41 3.48
C ALA A 16 48.15 23.04 2.06
N PRO A 17 47.00 23.64 1.63
CA PRO A 17 46.22 24.58 2.44
C PRO A 17 44.69 24.45 2.37
N PHE A 18 44.06 25.16 3.31
CA PHE A 18 42.65 25.43 3.46
C PHE A 18 42.19 26.40 2.35
N GLU A 19 41.35 25.93 1.43
CA GLU A 19 40.59 26.80 0.53
C GLU A 19 39.10 26.77 0.90
N SER A 20 38.67 27.93 1.38
CA SER A 20 37.28 28.35 1.51
C SER A 20 36.67 28.48 0.12
N GLY A 21 35.60 27.74 -0.16
CA GLY A 21 34.89 27.80 -1.43
C GLY A 21 33.45 27.36 -1.24
N ALA A 22 32.55 28.32 -1.39
CA ALA A 22 31.12 28.19 -1.13
C ALA A 22 30.47 27.03 -1.89
N THR A 23 29.58 26.34 -1.18
CA THR A 23 28.61 25.40 -1.72
C THR A 23 27.81 26.03 -2.87
N PRO A 24 27.84 25.49 -4.10
CA PRO A 24 26.74 25.70 -5.01
C PRO A 24 25.58 24.86 -4.51
N SER A 25 24.72 25.49 -3.71
CA SER A 25 23.34 25.11 -3.51
C SER A 25 22.65 25.13 -4.87
N ARG A 26 22.80 24.05 -5.63
CA ARG A 26 21.99 23.80 -6.81
C ARG A 26 20.68 23.23 -6.29
N ALA A 27 19.81 24.15 -5.87
CA ALA A 27 18.39 23.91 -5.72
C ALA A 27 17.96 23.07 -6.92
N ALA A 28 17.67 21.80 -6.66
CA ALA A 28 17.00 20.95 -7.61
C ALA A 28 15.67 21.66 -7.89
N SER A 29 15.58 22.28 -9.06
CA SER A 29 14.32 22.73 -9.63
C SER A 29 13.43 21.51 -9.75
N MET A 30 12.63 21.26 -8.71
CA MET A 30 11.50 20.36 -8.77
C MET A 30 10.52 21.02 -9.74
N SER A 31 10.49 20.52 -10.98
CA SER A 31 9.38 20.80 -11.90
C SER A 31 8.07 20.39 -11.22
N PRO A 32 7.10 21.30 -11.05
CA PRO A 32 5.75 20.92 -10.68
C PRO A 32 5.05 20.46 -11.96
N GLY A 33 5.18 19.17 -12.29
CA GLY A 33 4.66 18.67 -13.57
C GLY A 33 4.54 17.15 -13.67
N ALA A 34 4.65 16.44 -12.55
CA ALA A 34 4.33 15.03 -12.46
C ALA A 34 3.55 14.80 -11.17
N GLU A 35 2.33 15.35 -11.11
CA GLU A 35 1.27 14.77 -10.29
C GLU A 35 0.87 13.44 -10.97
N SER A 36 1.81 12.50 -10.85
CA SER A 36 1.81 11.18 -11.46
C SER A 36 0.55 10.45 -11.03
N THR A 37 -0.02 9.62 -11.90
CA THR A 37 -1.07 8.63 -11.58
C THR A 37 -0.80 7.85 -10.28
N ALA A 38 0.45 7.77 -9.83
CA ALA A 38 0.85 7.29 -8.50
C ALA A 38 0.19 8.02 -7.32
N ALA A 39 -0.13 9.32 -7.43
CA ALA A 39 -0.79 10.09 -6.38
C ALA A 39 -2.23 9.65 -6.10
N ARG A 40 -2.86 8.91 -7.03
CA ARG A 40 -4.23 8.40 -6.90
C ARG A 40 -4.30 6.93 -6.50
N LEU A 41 -3.16 6.23 -6.43
CA LEU A 41 -3.08 4.85 -5.97
C LEU A 41 -2.74 4.82 -4.48
N LEU A 42 -3.42 3.95 -3.75
CA LEU A 42 -3.05 3.65 -2.37
C LEU A 42 -1.72 2.90 -2.32
N PRO A 43 -0.93 3.06 -1.24
CA PRO A 43 0.23 2.19 -1.01
C PRO A 43 -0.18 0.72 -0.96
N GLU A 44 0.72 -0.17 -1.38
CA GLU A 44 0.49 -1.63 -1.36
C GLU A 44 0.17 -2.17 0.04
N VAL A 45 0.64 -1.45 1.06
CA VAL A 45 0.23 -1.67 2.44
C VAL A 45 -0.38 -0.38 2.95
N PHE A 46 -1.71 -0.37 3.01
CA PHE A 46 -2.46 0.77 3.51
C PHE A 46 -2.71 0.62 5.01
N THR A 47 -2.45 1.66 5.80
CA THR A 47 -2.74 1.62 7.25
C THR A 47 -4.17 2.06 7.50
N VAL A 48 -4.95 1.18 8.11
CA VAL A 48 -6.28 1.48 8.65
C VAL A 48 -6.24 1.44 10.17
N TYR A 49 -7.18 2.13 10.82
CA TYR A 49 -7.30 2.14 12.27
C TYR A 49 -8.64 1.57 12.65
N VAL A 50 -8.65 0.61 13.57
CA VAL A 50 -9.80 -0.27 13.83
C VAL A 50 -10.18 -0.23 15.31
N ARG A 51 -11.49 -0.15 15.59
CA ARG A 51 -12.04 -0.32 16.95
C ARG A 51 -13.37 -1.06 16.85
N GLY A 52 -13.38 -2.34 17.24
CA GLY A 52 -14.52 -3.22 16.97
C GLY A 52 -14.75 -3.35 15.47
N THR A 53 -15.96 -3.04 15.00
CA THR A 53 -16.33 -3.06 13.57
C THR A 53 -16.16 -1.70 12.87
N ILE A 54 -15.66 -0.68 13.59
CA ILE A 54 -15.46 0.67 13.05
C ILE A 54 -14.04 0.78 12.49
N VAL A 55 -13.92 1.31 11.28
CA VAL A 55 -12.65 1.49 10.57
C VAL A 55 -12.52 2.91 10.05
N VAL A 56 -11.33 3.49 10.20
CA VAL A 56 -10.98 4.83 9.69
C VAL A 56 -9.59 4.82 9.04
N ASN A 57 -9.30 5.82 8.21
CA ASN A 57 -8.04 5.96 7.48
C ASN A 57 -7.01 6.90 8.14
N HIS A 58 -7.22 7.30 9.40
CA HIS A 58 -6.33 8.20 10.13
C HIS A 58 -6.25 7.81 11.62
N PRO A 59 -5.16 8.17 12.33
CA PRO A 59 -5.02 7.85 13.74
C PRO A 59 -6.12 8.50 14.59
N VAL A 60 -6.76 7.70 15.43
CA VAL A 60 -7.77 8.15 16.41
C VAL A 60 -7.50 7.48 17.76
N PRO A 61 -7.55 8.20 18.90
CA PRO A 61 -7.37 7.60 20.22
C PRO A 61 -8.29 6.39 20.45
N GLY A 62 -7.71 5.28 20.88
CA GLY A 62 -8.41 4.03 21.14
C GLY A 62 -8.69 3.16 19.91
N PHE A 63 -8.17 3.52 18.74
CA PHE A 63 -8.17 2.66 17.55
C PHE A 63 -6.80 2.00 17.37
N GLU A 64 -6.79 0.73 16.98
CA GLU A 64 -5.58 -0.03 16.71
C GLU A 64 -5.17 0.10 15.23
N PRO A 65 -3.89 0.39 14.93
CA PRO A 65 -3.41 0.39 13.56
C PRO A 65 -3.34 -1.04 13.02
N ARG A 66 -3.86 -1.25 11.81
CA ARG A 66 -3.80 -2.51 11.07
C ARG A 66 -3.26 -2.26 9.66
N ARG A 67 -2.48 -3.22 9.14
CA ARG A 67 -1.90 -3.17 7.80
C ARG A 67 -2.84 -3.89 6.84
N LEU A 68 -3.46 -3.15 5.93
CA LEU A 68 -4.37 -3.65 4.91
C LEU A 68 -3.60 -3.93 3.61
N PRO A 69 -3.44 -5.21 3.21
CA PRO A 69 -2.86 -5.56 1.91
C PRO A 69 -3.70 -4.96 0.79
N THR A 70 -3.05 -4.24 -0.12
CA THR A 70 -3.70 -3.50 -1.21
C THR A 70 -3.01 -3.85 -2.53
N ALA A 71 -3.75 -4.45 -3.46
CA ALA A 71 -3.23 -4.77 -4.78
C ALA A 71 -3.72 -3.76 -5.82
N ASN A 72 -2.81 -2.97 -6.38
CA ASN A 72 -3.11 -2.00 -7.45
C ASN A 72 -3.04 -2.65 -8.84
N VAL A 73 -3.84 -3.69 -9.04
CA VAL A 73 -3.82 -4.52 -10.28
C VAL A 73 -4.31 -3.76 -11.51
N TYR A 74 -5.16 -2.76 -11.29
CA TYR A 74 -5.56 -1.79 -12.30
C TYR A 74 -5.01 -0.42 -11.94
N GLN A 75 -4.29 0.22 -12.86
CA GLN A 75 -3.68 1.55 -12.67
C GLN A 75 -4.36 2.66 -13.51
N GLY A 76 -5.34 2.31 -14.34
CA GLY A 76 -6.06 3.28 -15.18
C GLY A 76 -7.16 4.04 -14.43
N GLU A 77 -7.95 4.81 -15.19
CA GLU A 77 -9.07 5.59 -14.67
C GLU A 77 -10.32 5.48 -15.54
N PRO A 78 -11.53 5.46 -14.94
CA PRO A 78 -11.80 5.47 -13.50
C PRO A 78 -11.49 4.10 -12.86
N GLY A 79 -11.10 4.10 -11.57
CA GLY A 79 -10.90 2.89 -10.79
C GLY A 79 -11.40 3.02 -9.35
N CYS A 80 -11.72 1.90 -8.72
CA CYS A 80 -12.16 1.83 -7.32
C CYS A 80 -11.61 0.58 -6.63
N TYR A 81 -11.65 0.54 -5.29
CA TYR A 81 -11.14 -0.58 -4.50
C TYR A 81 -12.26 -1.50 -4.05
N MET A 82 -12.08 -2.79 -4.30
CA MET A 82 -12.92 -3.88 -3.81
C MET A 82 -12.24 -4.51 -2.61
N ALA A 83 -12.96 -4.67 -1.50
CA ALA A 83 -12.46 -5.43 -0.37
C ALA A 83 -12.58 -6.93 -0.66
N CYS A 84 -11.61 -7.70 -0.17
CA CYS A 84 -11.61 -9.15 -0.19
C CYS A 84 -11.99 -9.65 1.19
N TYR A 85 -13.08 -10.40 1.25
CA TYR A 85 -13.71 -10.88 2.47
C TYR A 85 -13.55 -12.39 2.61
N SER A 86 -13.58 -12.87 3.85
CA SER A 86 -13.54 -14.28 4.22
C SER A 86 -14.45 -14.53 5.42
N HIS A 87 -14.93 -15.77 5.57
CA HIS A 87 -15.56 -16.25 6.81
C HIS A 87 -14.53 -16.84 7.80
N ILE A 88 -13.25 -16.75 7.46
CA ILE A 88 -12.13 -17.33 8.20
C ILE A 88 -11.29 -16.17 8.74
N ALA A 89 -11.35 -15.98 10.06
CA ALA A 89 -10.65 -14.90 10.75
C ALA A 89 -9.11 -15.02 10.71
N GLN A 90 -8.58 -16.22 10.47
CA GLN A 90 -7.13 -16.43 10.41
C GLN A 90 -6.51 -15.66 9.23
N GLY A 91 -5.67 -14.67 9.56
CA GLY A 91 -5.03 -13.79 8.58
C GLY A 91 -5.87 -12.57 8.20
N ALA A 92 -7.00 -12.34 8.87
CA ALA A 92 -7.81 -11.14 8.70
C ALA A 92 -7.13 -9.89 9.26
N VAL A 93 -7.40 -8.77 8.60
CA VAL A 93 -6.96 -7.43 9.02
C VAL A 93 -7.92 -6.89 10.08
N TYR A 94 -9.23 -7.00 9.84
CA TYR A 94 -10.31 -6.63 10.76
C TYR A 94 -11.63 -7.31 10.40
N SER A 95 -12.57 -7.34 11.36
CA SER A 95 -13.93 -7.84 11.15
C SER A 95 -14.91 -6.70 10.88
N VAL A 96 -15.89 -6.93 10.01
CA VAL A 96 -17.06 -6.04 9.84
C VAL A 96 -18.30 -6.57 10.57
N GLY A 97 -18.16 -7.68 11.31
CA GLY A 97 -19.26 -8.36 11.99
C GLY A 97 -19.97 -9.38 11.09
N GLY A 98 -20.84 -10.20 11.70
CA GLY A 98 -21.60 -11.23 10.98
C GLY A 98 -20.73 -12.30 10.34
N ASP A 99 -19.63 -12.67 10.99
CA ASP A 99 -18.63 -13.64 10.50
C ASP A 99 -17.99 -13.24 9.17
N ILE A 100 -17.88 -11.93 8.90
CA ILE A 100 -17.21 -11.39 7.72
C ILE A 100 -15.96 -10.64 8.14
N ASP A 101 -14.83 -11.11 7.63
CA ASP A 101 -13.52 -10.57 7.90
C ASP A 101 -12.85 -10.04 6.63
N VAL A 102 -12.19 -8.89 6.74
CA VAL A 102 -11.45 -8.27 5.64
C VAL A 102 -10.04 -8.79 5.61
N MET A 103 -9.67 -9.37 4.46
CA MET A 103 -8.35 -9.97 4.22
C MET A 103 -7.41 -9.00 3.51
N GLY A 104 -7.96 -8.06 2.73
CA GLY A 104 -7.23 -7.15 1.88
C GLY A 104 -8.16 -6.42 0.92
N GLN A 105 -7.58 -5.75 -0.07
CA GLN A 105 -8.34 -5.08 -1.12
C GLN A 105 -7.61 -5.06 -2.46
N VAL A 106 -8.36 -4.96 -3.55
CA VAL A 106 -7.85 -4.93 -4.92
C VAL A 106 -8.45 -3.75 -5.68
N ARG A 107 -7.63 -3.03 -6.44
CA ARG A 107 -8.09 -1.95 -7.32
C ARG A 107 -8.55 -2.51 -8.65
N VAL A 108 -9.75 -2.15 -9.10
CA VAL A 108 -10.34 -2.64 -10.35
C VAL A 108 -10.81 -1.46 -11.22
N PRO A 109 -10.96 -1.65 -12.55
CA PRO A 109 -11.64 -0.68 -13.39
C PRO A 109 -13.08 -0.51 -12.89
N GLY A 110 -13.51 0.73 -12.68
CA GLY A 110 -14.81 1.02 -12.10
C GLY A 110 -14.88 2.39 -11.45
N ARG A 111 -15.98 2.67 -10.77
CA ARG A 111 -16.19 3.93 -10.05
C ARG A 111 -16.84 3.68 -8.71
N TYR A 112 -16.74 4.63 -7.80
CA TYR A 112 -17.57 4.64 -6.60
C TYR A 112 -18.97 5.19 -6.95
N GLU A 113 -20.00 4.48 -6.52
CA GLU A 113 -21.39 4.98 -6.44
C GLU A 113 -21.72 5.12 -4.95
N GLY A 114 -21.65 6.35 -4.44
CA GLY A 114 -21.59 6.59 -2.99
C GLY A 114 -20.39 5.84 -2.39
N ARG A 115 -20.65 4.95 -1.44
CA ARG A 115 -19.61 4.15 -0.77
C ARG A 115 -19.23 2.88 -1.52
N ILE A 116 -19.98 2.51 -2.56
CA ILE A 116 -19.87 1.20 -3.21
C ILE A 116 -18.97 1.31 -4.43
N CYS A 117 -17.84 0.62 -4.43
CA CYS A 117 -17.07 0.37 -5.64
C CYS A 117 -17.90 -0.49 -6.60
N ARG A 118 -18.13 0.03 -7.80
CA ARG A 118 -18.86 -0.60 -8.90
C ARG A 118 -17.86 -0.91 -10.00
N PRO A 119 -17.36 -2.15 -10.08
CA PRO A 119 -16.46 -2.55 -11.13
C PRO A 119 -17.17 -2.55 -12.48
N THR A 120 -16.41 -2.32 -13.55
CA THR A 120 -16.90 -2.34 -14.93
C THR A 120 -16.22 -3.43 -15.75
N GLY A 121 -16.92 -3.90 -16.79
CA GLY A 121 -16.38 -4.91 -17.72
C GLY A 121 -16.10 -6.24 -17.02
N ALA A 122 -14.98 -6.89 -17.38
CA ALA A 122 -14.60 -8.20 -16.85
C ALA A 122 -14.21 -8.23 -15.36
N SER A 123 -14.37 -7.13 -14.62
CA SER A 123 -14.20 -7.11 -13.16
C SER A 123 -15.53 -7.01 -12.41
N SER A 124 -16.67 -7.05 -13.10
CA SER A 124 -18.00 -6.89 -12.48
C SER A 124 -18.65 -8.21 -12.04
N SER A 125 -18.13 -9.38 -12.46
CA SER A 125 -18.70 -10.66 -12.03
C SER A 125 -18.09 -11.13 -10.70
N ALA A 126 -18.92 -11.76 -9.87
CA ALA A 126 -18.50 -12.25 -8.56
C ALA A 126 -17.34 -13.26 -8.64
N SER A 127 -17.35 -14.16 -9.63
CA SER A 127 -16.30 -15.15 -9.82
C SER A 127 -14.96 -14.52 -10.24
N GLN A 128 -14.98 -13.49 -11.09
CA GLN A 128 -13.77 -12.77 -11.47
C GLN A 128 -13.20 -11.98 -10.31
N ILE A 129 -14.06 -11.34 -9.50
CA ILE A 129 -13.63 -10.62 -8.30
C ILE A 129 -13.02 -11.59 -7.28
N ALA A 130 -13.65 -12.73 -7.03
CA ALA A 130 -13.11 -13.77 -6.15
C ALA A 130 -11.75 -14.27 -6.63
N ALA A 131 -11.59 -14.49 -7.95
CA ALA A 131 -10.31 -14.87 -8.55
C ALA A 131 -9.22 -13.79 -8.38
N LEU A 132 -9.58 -12.51 -8.46
CA LEU A 132 -8.66 -11.41 -8.16
C LEU A 132 -8.23 -11.44 -6.69
N CYS A 133 -9.18 -11.61 -5.77
CA CYS A 133 -8.89 -11.72 -4.34
C CYS A 133 -7.96 -12.90 -4.04
N GLY A 134 -8.26 -14.09 -4.56
CA GLY A 134 -7.43 -15.28 -4.35
C GLY A 134 -6.03 -15.18 -4.94
N ARG A 135 -5.89 -14.46 -6.07
CA ARG A 135 -4.60 -14.26 -6.72
C ARG A 135 -3.70 -13.26 -6.01
N TRP A 136 -4.28 -12.16 -5.53
CA TRP A 136 -3.51 -10.99 -5.11
C TRP A 136 -3.48 -10.77 -3.60
N ILE A 137 -4.38 -11.39 -2.85
CA ILE A 137 -4.40 -11.38 -1.39
C ILE A 137 -3.97 -12.76 -0.91
N SER A 138 -2.74 -12.86 -0.42
CA SER A 138 -2.12 -14.15 -0.08
C SER A 138 -2.87 -14.94 0.99
N THR A 139 -3.60 -14.27 1.89
CA THR A 139 -4.39 -14.90 2.95
C THR A 139 -5.71 -15.50 2.44
N CYS A 140 -6.14 -15.15 1.23
CA CYS A 140 -7.41 -15.59 0.65
C CYS A 140 -7.39 -17.03 0.12
N GLY A 141 -6.49 -17.34 -0.81
CA GLY A 141 -6.61 -18.57 -1.61
C GLY A 141 -7.96 -18.63 -2.32
N ASP A 142 -8.64 -19.77 -2.27
CA ASP A 142 -9.98 -19.99 -2.86
C ASP A 142 -11.16 -19.66 -1.91
N ARG A 143 -10.87 -19.09 -0.73
CA ARG A 143 -11.84 -18.94 0.37
C ARG A 143 -12.42 -17.53 0.49
N CYS A 144 -12.03 -16.63 -0.40
CA CYS A 144 -12.49 -15.25 -0.38
C CYS A 144 -13.51 -14.94 -1.47
N TRP A 145 -14.36 -13.97 -1.18
CA TRP A 145 -15.15 -13.23 -2.17
C TRP A 145 -14.75 -11.76 -2.12
N GLY A 146 -15.27 -10.93 -3.04
CA GLY A 146 -15.09 -9.49 -2.95
C GLY A 146 -16.41 -8.72 -2.88
N GLY A 147 -16.37 -7.57 -2.25
CA GLY A 147 -17.50 -6.64 -2.18
C GLY A 147 -17.07 -5.17 -2.12
N GLY A 148 -17.99 -4.29 -2.50
CA GLY A 148 -17.67 -2.92 -2.88
C GLY A 148 -17.80 -1.86 -1.78
N ASP A 149 -18.33 -2.15 -0.60
CA ASP A 149 -18.49 -1.14 0.47
C ASP A 149 -17.15 -0.80 1.14
N THR A 150 -16.33 -0.03 0.43
CA THR A 150 -15.01 0.43 0.86
C THR A 150 -14.91 1.95 0.92
N GLY A 151 -15.79 2.68 0.22
CA GLY A 151 -15.76 4.15 0.16
C GLY A 151 -15.95 4.83 1.51
N GLY A 152 -16.67 4.20 2.44
CA GLY A 152 -17.01 4.77 3.73
C GLY A 152 -15.82 5.17 4.60
N TRP A 153 -14.74 4.37 4.61
CA TRP A 153 -13.53 4.67 5.38
C TRP A 153 -12.43 5.32 4.54
N PHE A 154 -12.57 5.37 3.21
CA PHE A 154 -11.72 6.20 2.33
C PHE A 154 -11.97 7.70 2.52
N GLY A 155 -13.03 8.08 3.24
CA GLY A 155 -13.49 9.48 3.29
C GLY A 155 -14.15 9.90 1.98
N ILE A 156 -14.58 8.94 1.15
CA ILE A 156 -15.44 9.18 -0.02
C ILE A 156 -16.88 9.12 0.50
N GLN A 157 -17.39 10.26 0.96
CA GLN A 157 -18.79 10.45 1.38
C GLN A 157 -19.42 11.55 0.54
#